data_AF-A0A3A4WQ69-F1
#
_entry.id   AF-A0A3A4WQ69-F1
#
_cell.length_a   1.000
_cell.length_b   1.000
_cell.length_c   1.000
_cell.angle_alpha   90.00
_cell.angle_beta   90.00
_cell.angle_gamma   90.00
#
_symmetry.space_group_name_H-M   'P 1'
#
loop_
_entity.id
_entity.type
_entity.pdbx_description
1 polymer ?
#
loop_
_entity_poly.entity_id
_entity_poly.type
_entity_poly.pdbx_seq_one_letter_code
_entity_poly.pdbx_strand_id
1 'polypeptide(L)'
;MIVTLTLVSVIAGGGLALTYAVTRDRIEEQRRIDEARAFSAALPAAQRPEDFSPLADALAAARRQHPEVSGVLEGRADGDLKGYVIVAAPRGYGGPVQMAVGIDTQGRVTGVAVISGNETPGLGSQALEPPFLSQFKGKTPDQPVRIGQDVDAISGATRSSVAVATGVRMALDVYSDQIRR
;
A
#
# COMPACT_ATOMS: atom_id res chain seq x y z
N MET A 1 -33.48 33.87 14.31
CA MET A 1 -32.02 33.66 14.20
C MET A 1 -31.63 32.20 14.43
N ILE A 2 -32.09 31.53 15.50
CA ILE A 2 -31.79 30.10 15.75
C ILE A 2 -32.48 29.19 14.70
N VAL A 3 -33.79 29.34 14.51
CA VAL A 3 -34.59 28.49 13.58
C VAL A 3 -34.07 28.54 12.14
N THR A 4 -33.68 29.72 11.66
CA THR A 4 -33.14 29.93 10.31
C THR A 4 -31.80 29.22 10.11
N LEU A 5 -30.91 29.22 11.12
CA LEU A 5 -29.63 28.52 11.04
C LEU A 5 -29.84 27.01 11.08
N THR A 6 -30.72 26.50 11.94
CA THR A 6 -31.04 25.07 12.01
C THR A 6 -31.58 24.56 10.67
N LEU A 7 -32.48 25.30 10.02
CA LEU A 7 -33.04 24.91 8.72
C LEU A 7 -31.96 24.83 7.64
N VAL A 8 -31.09 25.85 7.55
CA VAL A 8 -30.00 25.88 6.57
C VAL A 8 -28.99 24.76 6.83
N SER A 9 -28.64 24.48 8.09
CA SER A 9 -27.75 23.38 8.46
C SER A 9 -28.31 22.01 8.10
N VAL A 10 -29.61 21.79 8.28
CA VAL A 10 -30.26 20.52 7.91
C VAL A 10 -30.25 20.33 6.39
N ILE A 11 -30.54 21.37 5.62
CA ILE A 11 -30.54 21.31 4.15
C ILE A 11 -29.12 21.07 3.63
N ALA A 12 -28.12 21.80 4.14
CA ALA A 12 -26.73 21.66 3.72
C ALA A 12 -26.15 20.27 4.12
N GLY A 13 -26.37 19.85 5.36
CA GLY A 13 -25.95 18.53 5.84
C GLY A 13 -26.64 17.39 5.10
N GLY A 14 -27.94 17.52 4.83
CA GLY A 14 -28.72 16.55 4.06
C GLY A 14 -28.24 16.43 2.61
N GLY A 15 -27.97 17.54 1.94
CA GLY A 15 -27.42 17.55 0.58
C GLY A 15 -26.03 16.90 0.50
N LEU A 16 -25.16 17.19 1.48
CA LEU A 16 -23.83 16.58 1.55
C LEU A 16 -23.92 15.07 1.85
N ALA A 17 -24.80 14.66 2.76
CA ALA A 17 -25.01 13.25 3.10
C ALA A 17 -25.55 12.44 1.91
N LEU A 18 -26.48 13.01 1.14
CA LEU A 18 -27.02 12.36 -0.06
C LEU A 18 -25.93 12.20 -1.13
N THR A 19 -25.15 13.26 -1.37
CA THR A 19 -24.03 13.24 -2.32
C THR A 19 -23.00 12.19 -1.93
N TYR A 20 -22.66 12.12 -0.64
CA TYR A 20 -21.78 11.10 -0.11
C TYR A 20 -22.35 9.68 -0.28
N ALA A 21 -23.63 9.47 0.04
CA ALA A 21 -24.28 8.16 -0.03
C ALA A 21 -24.34 7.59 -1.46
N VAL A 22 -24.56 8.43 -2.47
CA VAL A 22 -24.58 8.01 -3.88
C VAL A 22 -23.16 7.78 -4.41
N THR A 23 -22.18 8.56 -3.96
CA THR A 23 -20.81 8.50 -4.51
C THR A 23 -19.96 7.42 -3.86
N ARG A 24 -20.20 7.09 -2.59
CA ARG A 24 -19.38 6.13 -1.82
C ARG A 24 -19.28 4.76 -2.50
N ASP A 25 -20.38 4.26 -3.06
CA ASP A 25 -20.42 2.91 -3.65
C ASP A 25 -19.49 2.85 -4.88
N ARG A 26 -19.38 3.95 -5.62
CA ARG A 26 -18.45 4.07 -6.76
C ARG A 26 -16.99 4.19 -6.32
N ILE A 27 -16.73 4.88 -5.21
CA ILE A 27 -15.39 5.01 -4.63
C ILE A 27 -14.89 3.65 -4.12
N GLU A 28 -15.76 2.91 -3.43
CA GLU A 28 -15.44 1.59 -2.88
C GLU A 28 -15.08 0.60 -4.01
N GLU A 29 -15.86 0.60 -5.09
CA GLU A 29 -15.61 -0.26 -6.25
C GLU A 29 -14.27 0.06 -6.91
N GLN A 30 -13.99 1.35 -7.12
CA GLN A 30 -12.73 1.76 -7.73
C GLN A 30 -11.54 1.38 -6.87
N ARG A 31 -11.68 1.53 -5.55
CA ARG A 31 -10.65 1.13 -4.60
C ARG A 31 -10.35 -0.37 -4.67
N ARG A 32 -11.38 -1.21 -4.80
CA ARG A 32 -11.20 -2.66 -4.98
C ARG A 32 -10.46 -3.00 -6.26
N ILE A 33 -10.77 -2.31 -7.36
CA ILE A 33 -10.09 -2.50 -8.64
C ILE A 33 -8.61 -2.10 -8.53
N ASP A 34 -8.33 -0.95 -7.92
CA ASP A 34 -6.97 -0.45 -7.76
C ASP A 34 -6.14 -1.33 -6.80
N GLU A 35 -6.74 -1.81 -5.70
CA GLU A 35 -6.13 -2.79 -4.79
C GLU A 35 -5.83 -4.11 -5.49
N ALA A 36 -6.81 -4.69 -6.21
CA ALA A 36 -6.61 -5.93 -6.97
C ALA A 36 -5.50 -5.79 -8.01
N ARG A 37 -5.47 -4.67 -8.74
CA ARG A 37 -4.40 -4.37 -9.71
C ARG A 37 -3.05 -4.26 -9.00
N ALA A 38 -2.98 -3.54 -7.89
CA ALA A 38 -1.75 -3.40 -7.13
C ALA A 38 -1.24 -4.74 -6.61
N PHE A 39 -2.12 -5.64 -6.15
CA PHE A 39 -1.73 -6.97 -5.68
C PHE A 39 -1.18 -7.83 -6.81
N SER A 40 -1.85 -7.85 -7.97
CA SER A 40 -1.35 -8.56 -9.16
C SER A 40 -0.02 -7.99 -9.69
N ALA A 41 0.19 -6.67 -9.58
CA ALA A 41 1.44 -6.02 -9.99
C ALA A 41 2.58 -6.29 -8.99
N ALA A 42 2.26 -6.33 -7.70
CA ALA A 42 3.21 -6.63 -6.64
C ALA A 42 3.65 -8.10 -6.67
N LEU A 43 2.71 -9.04 -6.88
CA LEU A 43 2.98 -10.48 -7.00
C LEU A 43 2.49 -11.03 -8.34
N PRO A 44 3.26 -10.88 -9.45
CA PRO A 44 2.83 -11.29 -10.79
C PRO A 44 2.50 -12.78 -10.97
N ALA A 45 2.94 -13.61 -10.03
CA ALA A 45 2.64 -15.04 -10.01
C ALA A 45 1.19 -15.36 -9.59
N ALA A 46 0.47 -14.40 -8.99
CA ALA A 46 -0.95 -14.47 -8.65
C ALA A 46 -1.68 -13.31 -9.34
N GLN A 47 -2.64 -13.61 -10.22
CA GLN A 47 -3.27 -12.59 -11.08
C GLN A 47 -4.71 -12.30 -10.71
N ARG A 48 -5.39 -13.25 -10.08
CA ARG A 48 -6.82 -13.12 -9.79
C ARG A 48 -7.04 -12.62 -8.36
N PRO A 49 -8.08 -11.81 -8.10
CA PRO A 49 -8.39 -11.37 -6.74
C PRO A 49 -8.58 -12.54 -5.76
N GLU A 50 -9.19 -13.64 -6.20
CA GLU A 50 -9.40 -14.85 -5.40
C GLU A 50 -8.11 -15.61 -5.04
N ASP A 51 -7.01 -15.33 -5.74
CA ASP A 51 -5.70 -15.92 -5.44
C ASP A 51 -5.12 -15.36 -4.13
N PHE A 52 -5.64 -14.21 -3.63
CA PHE A 52 -5.14 -13.54 -2.44
C PHE A 52 -6.02 -13.81 -1.21
N SER A 53 -5.44 -14.46 -0.20
CA SER A 53 -6.13 -14.77 1.07
C SER A 53 -5.48 -14.02 2.24
N PRO A 54 -6.26 -13.30 3.07
CA PRO A 54 -5.70 -12.53 4.17
C PRO A 54 -5.22 -13.44 5.32
N LEU A 55 -4.03 -13.14 5.84
CA LEU A 55 -3.45 -13.78 7.02
C LEU A 55 -3.69 -12.90 8.25
N ALA A 56 -4.88 -13.03 8.85
CA ALA A 56 -5.32 -12.17 9.96
C ALA A 56 -4.37 -12.20 11.17
N ASP A 57 -3.86 -13.38 11.53
CA ASP A 57 -2.94 -13.55 12.67
C ASP A 57 -1.59 -12.88 12.41
N ALA A 58 -1.04 -13.04 11.20
CA ALA A 58 0.20 -12.40 10.79
C ALA A 58 0.04 -10.87 10.74
N LEU A 59 -1.09 -10.38 10.24
CA LEU A 59 -1.42 -8.95 10.24
C LEU A 59 -1.52 -8.39 11.67
N ALA A 60 -2.21 -9.09 12.57
CA ALA A 60 -2.33 -8.68 13.96
C ALA A 60 -0.98 -8.63 14.67
N ALA A 61 -0.07 -9.56 14.35
CA ALA A 61 1.29 -9.55 14.86
C ALA A 61 2.14 -8.42 14.27
N ALA A 62 2.11 -8.24 12.94
CA ALA A 62 2.80 -7.19 12.22
C ALA A 62 2.45 -5.80 12.77
N ARG A 63 1.16 -5.53 13.00
CA ARG A 63 0.67 -4.24 13.52
C ARG A 63 1.20 -3.86 14.91
N ARG A 64 1.62 -4.83 15.72
CA ARG A 64 2.24 -4.55 17.03
C ARG A 64 3.60 -3.89 16.89
N GLN A 65 4.36 -4.25 15.86
CA GLN A 65 5.69 -3.70 15.56
C GLN A 65 5.61 -2.53 14.57
N HIS A 66 4.75 -2.67 13.55
CA HIS A 66 4.56 -1.73 12.46
C HIS A 66 3.07 -1.35 12.33
N PRO A 67 2.59 -0.33 13.07
CA PRO A 67 1.19 0.09 13.04
C PRO A 67 0.70 0.53 11.64
N GLU A 68 1.63 0.88 10.77
CA GLU A 68 1.40 1.34 9.39
C GLU A 68 1.08 0.17 8.43
N VAL A 69 1.27 -1.08 8.85
CA VAL A 69 0.91 -2.27 8.08
C VAL A 69 -0.60 -2.48 8.18
N SER A 70 -1.25 -2.54 7.03
CA SER A 70 -2.70 -2.62 6.91
C SER A 70 -3.21 -3.95 6.35
N GLY A 71 -2.35 -4.73 5.69
CA GLY A 71 -2.70 -6.02 5.13
C GLY A 71 -1.50 -6.96 5.05
N VAL A 72 -1.75 -8.24 5.31
CA VAL A 72 -0.82 -9.35 5.03
C VAL A 72 -1.66 -10.42 4.35
N LEU A 73 -1.32 -10.78 3.12
CA LEU A 73 -2.04 -11.74 2.31
C LEU A 73 -1.07 -12.80 1.79
N GLU A 74 -1.50 -14.05 1.72
CA GLU A 74 -0.84 -15.06 0.89
C GLU A 74 -1.43 -15.04 -0.52
N GLY A 75 -0.56 -15.19 -1.52
CA GLY A 75 -0.94 -15.31 -2.92
C GLY A 75 -0.75 -16.75 -3.40
N ARG A 76 -1.84 -17.38 -3.84
CA ARG A 76 -1.84 -18.75 -4.37
C ARG A 76 -2.36 -18.76 -5.79
N ALA A 77 -1.62 -19.39 -6.70
CA ALA A 77 -2.09 -19.62 -8.06
C ALA A 77 -2.18 -21.13 -8.31
N ASP A 78 -3.32 -21.58 -8.84
CA ASP A 78 -3.61 -22.99 -9.13
C ASP A 78 -3.41 -23.94 -7.93
N GLY A 79 -3.63 -23.44 -6.71
CA GLY A 79 -3.49 -24.20 -5.46
C GLY A 79 -2.10 -24.10 -4.81
N ASP A 80 -1.08 -23.67 -5.55
CA ASP A 80 0.28 -23.51 -5.06
C ASP A 80 0.50 -22.14 -4.44
N LEU A 81 1.19 -22.11 -3.29
CA LEU A 81 1.70 -20.86 -2.71
C LEU A 81 2.76 -20.25 -3.64
N LYS A 82 2.50 -19.05 -4.13
CA LYS A 82 3.44 -18.30 -4.99
C LYS A 82 4.16 -17.19 -4.23
N GLY A 83 3.61 -16.71 -3.13
CA GLY A 83 4.24 -15.70 -2.29
C GLY A 83 3.24 -15.01 -1.38
N TYR A 84 3.59 -13.80 -0.98
CA TYR A 84 2.84 -12.98 -0.04
C TYR A 84 2.77 -11.54 -0.53
N VAL A 85 1.68 -10.85 -0.18
CA VAL A 85 1.51 -9.42 -0.40
C VAL A 85 1.34 -8.74 0.94
N ILE A 86 2.19 -7.76 1.22
CA ILE A 86 2.13 -6.96 2.44
C ILE A 86 1.76 -5.54 2.06
N VAL A 87 0.70 -5.03 2.66
CA VAL A 87 0.19 -3.68 2.43
C VAL A 87 0.63 -2.79 3.57
N ALA A 88 1.43 -1.78 3.26
CA ALA A 88 1.92 -0.80 4.21
C ALA A 88 1.51 0.61 3.79
N ALA A 89 1.36 1.52 4.76
CA ALA A 89 1.02 2.92 4.52
C ALA A 89 2.00 3.88 5.22
N PRO A 90 3.31 3.83 4.89
CA PRO A 90 4.30 4.73 5.47
C PRO A 90 3.97 6.20 5.19
N ARG A 91 4.38 7.08 6.10
CA ARG A 91 4.12 8.52 5.97
C ARG A 91 5.10 9.19 5.00
N GLY A 92 4.59 9.61 3.85
CA GLY A 92 5.26 10.46 2.86
C GLY A 92 5.21 11.95 3.19
N TYR A 93 5.55 12.78 2.20
CA TYR A 93 5.47 14.23 2.33
C TYR A 93 4.02 14.71 2.36
N GLY A 94 3.18 14.16 1.49
CA GLY A 94 1.78 14.55 1.34
C GLY A 94 0.79 13.77 2.20
N GLY A 95 1.27 12.82 3.01
CA GLY A 95 0.45 11.94 3.84
C GLY A 95 0.85 10.47 3.71
N PRO A 96 0.01 9.54 4.17
CA PRO A 96 0.25 8.11 4.02
C PRO A 96 0.32 7.70 2.55
N VAL A 97 1.32 6.88 2.21
CA VAL A 97 1.48 6.27 0.88
C VAL A 97 1.11 4.80 1.01
N GLN A 98 -0.14 4.46 0.67
CA GLN A 98 -0.61 3.08 0.71
C GLN A 98 -0.01 2.30 -0.47
N MET A 99 0.69 1.22 -0.18
CA MET A 99 1.41 0.43 -1.18
C MET A 99 1.37 -1.06 -0.85
N ALA A 100 1.33 -1.88 -1.90
CA ALA A 100 1.45 -3.33 -1.85
C ALA A 100 2.88 -3.74 -2.23
N VAL A 101 3.50 -4.56 -1.39
CA VAL A 101 4.82 -5.14 -1.63
C VAL A 101 4.66 -6.65 -1.75
N GLY A 102 5.02 -7.19 -2.91
CA GLY A 102 4.98 -8.62 -3.16
C GLY A 102 6.31 -9.27 -2.83
N ILE A 103 6.27 -10.41 -2.15
CA ILE A 103 7.44 -11.17 -1.74
C ILE A 103 7.20 -12.63 -2.16
N ASP A 104 8.16 -13.23 -2.88
CA ASP A 104 8.06 -14.63 -3.27
C ASP A 104 8.33 -15.59 -2.10
N THR A 105 8.14 -16.89 -2.35
CA THR A 105 8.42 -17.94 -1.36
C THR A 105 9.91 -18.07 -0.99
N GLN A 106 10.82 -17.41 -1.73
CA GLN A 106 12.24 -17.33 -1.39
C GLN A 106 12.58 -16.07 -0.56
N GLY A 107 11.58 -15.23 -0.24
CA GLY A 107 11.78 -13.99 0.50
C GLY A 107 12.35 -12.84 -0.33
N ARG A 108 12.24 -12.88 -1.66
CA ARG A 108 12.67 -11.80 -2.55
C ARG A 108 11.47 -10.93 -2.92
N VAL A 109 11.67 -9.61 -2.97
CA VAL A 109 10.65 -8.69 -3.47
C VAL A 109 10.39 -8.98 -4.95
N THR A 110 9.16 -9.34 -5.30
CA THR A 110 8.74 -9.57 -6.70
C THR A 110 8.34 -8.28 -7.40
N GLY A 111 7.77 -7.34 -6.65
CA GLY A 111 7.27 -6.08 -7.15
C GLY A 111 6.73 -5.19 -6.02
N VAL A 112 6.61 -3.91 -6.33
CA VAL A 112 6.03 -2.89 -5.46
C VAL A 112 5.02 -2.10 -6.28
N ALA A 113 3.82 -1.93 -5.77
CA ALA A 113 2.75 -1.18 -6.42
C ALA A 113 2.10 -0.22 -5.44
N VAL A 114 1.92 1.03 -5.84
CA VAL A 114 1.24 2.04 -5.03
C VAL A 114 -0.27 1.94 -5.27
N ILE A 115 -1.04 1.85 -4.18
CA ILE A 115 -2.50 1.81 -4.19
C ILE A 115 -3.06 3.23 -4.12
N SER A 116 -2.54 4.04 -3.21
CA SER A 116 -2.91 5.44 -3.07
C SER A 116 -1.80 6.26 -2.42
N GLY A 117 -1.71 7.53 -2.76
CA GLY A 117 -0.75 8.46 -2.18
C GLY A 117 -1.03 9.87 -2.67
N ASN A 118 -0.84 10.86 -1.81
CA ASN A 118 -1.14 12.26 -2.13
C ASN A 118 0.13 13.12 -2.21
N GLU A 119 1.12 12.64 -2.96
CA GLU A 119 2.39 13.32 -3.14
C GLU A 119 2.31 14.45 -4.17
N THR A 120 3.19 15.45 -4.04
CA THR A 120 3.20 16.60 -4.95
C THR A 120 3.39 16.15 -6.41
N PRO A 121 2.47 16.49 -7.34
CA PRO A 121 2.61 16.17 -8.76
C PRO A 121 3.92 16.73 -9.34
N GLY A 122 4.65 15.90 -10.10
CA GLY A 122 5.92 16.27 -10.73
C GLY A 122 7.13 16.32 -9.79
N LEU A 123 6.95 16.09 -8.48
CA LEU A 123 8.05 15.97 -7.50
C LEU A 123 7.93 14.64 -6.75
N GLY A 124 7.21 14.63 -5.62
CA GLY A 124 7.06 13.44 -4.76
C GLY A 124 6.41 12.24 -5.45
N SER A 125 5.50 12.52 -6.38
CA SER A 125 4.79 11.50 -7.18
C SER A 125 5.75 10.62 -8.00
N GLN A 126 6.92 11.11 -8.40
CA GLN A 126 7.91 10.30 -9.13
C GLN A 126 8.43 9.12 -8.29
N ALA A 127 8.44 9.23 -6.96
CA ALA A 127 8.79 8.12 -6.08
C ALA A 127 7.70 7.03 -6.04
N LEU A 128 6.51 7.31 -6.56
CA LEU A 128 5.39 6.37 -6.63
C LEU A 128 5.32 5.66 -8.00
N GLU A 129 6.18 6.03 -8.94
CA GLU A 129 6.15 5.54 -10.32
C GLU A 129 7.01 4.28 -10.53
N PRO A 130 6.66 3.42 -11.51
CA PRO A 130 7.38 2.18 -11.78
C PRO A 130 8.92 2.29 -11.93
N PRO A 131 9.49 3.34 -12.55
CA PRO A 131 10.94 3.48 -12.66
C PRO A 131 11.64 3.47 -11.29
N PHE A 132 11.10 4.19 -10.31
CA PHE A 132 11.66 4.20 -8.95
C PHE A 132 11.36 2.89 -8.22
N LEU A 133 10.13 2.40 -8.31
CA LEU A 133 9.69 1.18 -7.62
C LEU A 133 10.44 -0.09 -8.09
N SER A 134 10.92 -0.11 -9.33
CA SER A 134 11.67 -1.24 -9.88
C SER A 134 12.98 -1.52 -9.14
N GLN A 135 13.58 -0.53 -8.48
CA GLN A 135 14.84 -0.65 -7.73
C GLN A 135 14.73 -1.60 -6.53
N PHE A 136 13.52 -1.85 -6.05
CA PHE A 136 13.29 -2.73 -4.89
C PHE A 136 13.18 -4.21 -5.28
N LYS A 137 12.99 -4.52 -6.57
CA LYS A 137 12.82 -5.89 -7.05
C LYS A 137 14.07 -6.72 -6.77
N GLY A 138 13.88 -7.92 -6.24
CA GLY A 138 14.93 -8.86 -5.88
C GLY A 138 15.58 -8.61 -4.52
N LYS A 139 15.26 -7.51 -3.82
CA LYS A 139 15.77 -7.27 -2.47
C LYS A 139 15.23 -8.31 -1.48
N THR A 140 16.00 -8.60 -0.44
CA THR A 140 15.70 -9.61 0.59
C THR A 140 15.73 -8.98 1.99
N PRO A 141 15.16 -9.63 3.03
CA PRO A 141 15.16 -9.08 4.39
C PRO A 141 16.55 -8.83 4.96
N ASP A 142 17.54 -9.60 4.51
CA ASP A 142 18.93 -9.52 4.97
C ASP A 142 19.70 -8.36 4.31
N GLN A 143 19.13 -7.72 3.28
CA GLN A 143 19.75 -6.59 2.58
C GLN A 143 19.24 -5.24 3.13
N PRO A 144 20.14 -4.25 3.24
CA PRO A 144 19.73 -2.89 3.58
C PRO A 144 18.95 -2.25 2.43
N VAL A 145 18.02 -1.36 2.80
CA VAL A 145 17.16 -0.61 1.87
C VAL A 145 17.26 0.88 2.22
N ARG A 146 18.45 1.47 2.04
CA ARG A 146 18.71 2.87 2.39
C ARG A 146 18.72 3.75 1.15
N ILE A 147 17.94 4.82 1.19
CA ILE A 147 17.93 5.86 0.15
C ILE A 147 19.29 6.55 0.06
N GLY A 148 19.81 6.72 -1.15
CA GLY A 148 21.12 7.31 -1.44
C GLY A 148 22.31 6.39 -1.22
N GLN A 149 22.08 5.11 -0.86
CA GLN A 149 23.12 4.09 -0.73
C GLN A 149 22.75 2.82 -1.52
N ASP A 150 21.62 2.20 -1.16
CA ASP A 150 21.16 0.93 -1.75
C ASP A 150 20.06 1.13 -2.80
N VAL A 151 19.46 2.32 -2.82
CA VAL A 151 18.37 2.75 -3.70
C VAL A 151 18.58 4.22 -4.00
N ASP A 152 18.54 4.60 -5.27
CA ASP A 152 18.71 5.98 -5.70
C ASP A 152 17.50 6.82 -5.29
N ALA A 153 17.76 7.97 -4.66
CA ALA A 153 16.72 8.92 -4.30
C ALA A 153 16.20 9.66 -5.54
N ILE A 154 14.92 10.02 -5.54
CA ILE A 154 14.43 11.03 -6.48
C ILE A 154 14.85 12.42 -5.99
N SER A 155 15.55 13.17 -6.84
CA SER A 155 15.96 14.54 -6.57
C SER A 155 14.75 15.44 -6.31
N GLY A 156 14.78 16.24 -5.25
CA GLY A 156 13.66 17.07 -4.84
C GLY A 156 12.49 16.32 -4.17
N ALA A 157 12.57 14.98 -4.05
CA ALA A 157 11.53 14.12 -3.48
C ALA A 157 12.09 13.12 -2.46
N THR A 158 13.06 13.55 -1.65
CA THR A 158 13.73 12.68 -0.68
C THR A 158 12.76 12.11 0.36
N ARG A 159 11.80 12.90 0.86
CA ARG A 159 10.82 12.41 1.85
C ARG A 159 9.91 11.33 1.29
N SER A 160 9.42 11.50 0.08
CA SER A 160 8.58 10.52 -0.62
C SER A 160 9.39 9.25 -0.93
N SER A 161 10.65 9.41 -1.37
CA SER A 161 11.58 8.29 -1.60
C SER A 161 11.82 7.47 -0.33
N VAL A 162 12.07 8.15 0.80
CA VAL A 162 12.27 7.51 2.11
C VAL A 162 11.01 6.79 2.57
N ALA A 163 9.82 7.36 2.38
CA ALA A 163 8.57 6.70 2.75
C ALA A 163 8.38 5.38 2.00
N VAL A 164 8.61 5.37 0.68
CA VAL A 164 8.52 4.15 -0.14
C VAL A 164 9.54 3.10 0.30
N ALA A 165 10.80 3.48 0.51
CA ALA A 165 11.82 2.57 1.02
C ALA A 165 11.47 2.01 2.41
N THR A 166 10.88 2.85 3.26
CA THR A 166 10.41 2.44 4.60
C THR A 166 9.29 1.42 4.49
N GLY A 167 8.30 1.63 3.61
CA GLY A 167 7.22 0.67 3.39
C GLY A 167 7.72 -0.69 2.89
N VAL A 168 8.69 -0.68 1.97
CA VAL A 168 9.36 -1.91 1.50
C VAL A 168 10.11 -2.59 2.65
N ARG A 169 10.84 -1.83 3.47
CA ARG A 169 11.55 -2.39 4.62
C ARG A 169 10.59 -3.03 5.63
N MET A 170 9.49 -2.35 5.98
CA MET A 170 8.46 -2.90 6.86
C MET A 170 7.88 -4.21 6.31
N ALA A 171 7.62 -4.29 5.01
CA ALA A 171 7.16 -5.53 4.40
C ALA A 171 8.17 -6.67 4.54
N LEU A 172 9.45 -6.39 4.28
CA LEU A 172 10.53 -7.36 4.46
C LEU A 172 10.68 -7.82 5.92
N ASP A 173 10.54 -6.90 6.88
CA ASP A 173 10.60 -7.20 8.31
C ASP A 173 9.41 -8.09 8.73
N VAL A 174 8.19 -7.75 8.30
CA VAL A 174 6.99 -8.56 8.56
C VAL A 174 7.12 -9.96 7.97
N TYR A 175 7.64 -10.09 6.75
CA TYR A 175 7.93 -11.39 6.16
C TYR A 175 8.92 -12.19 7.01
N SER A 176 10.03 -11.57 7.42
CA SER A 176 11.06 -12.22 8.24
C SER A 176 10.51 -12.69 9.59
N ASP A 177 9.77 -11.84 10.29
CA ASP A 177 9.34 -12.09 11.67
C ASP A 177 8.10 -12.99 11.78
N GLN A 178 7.19 -12.89 10.82
CA GLN A 178 5.88 -13.56 10.90
C GLN A 178 5.74 -14.74 9.94
N ILE A 179 6.52 -14.80 8.86
CA ILE A 179 6.32 -15.77 7.78
C ILE A 179 7.52 -16.72 7.63
N ARG A 180 8.75 -16.19 7.57
CA ARG A 180 9.98 -16.98 7.37
C ARG A 180 10.32 -17.93 8.53
N ARG A 181 9.76 -17.68 9.73
CA ARG A 181 10.10 -18.30 11.04
C ARG A 181 10.78 -19.67 10.98
#